data_AF-A0AAQ0Q5G3-F1
#
_entry.id   AF-A0AAQ0Q5G3-F1
#
_cell.length_a   1.000
_cell.length_b   1.000
_cell.length_c   1.000
_cell.angle_alpha   90.00
_cell.angle_beta   90.00
_cell.angle_gamma   90.00
#
_symmetry.space_group_name_H-M   'P 1'
#
loop_
_entity.id
_entity.type
_entity.pdbx_description
1 polymer ?
#
loop_
_entity_poly.entity_id
_entity_poly.type
_entity_poly.pdbx_seq_one_letter_code
_entity_poly.pdbx_strand_id
1 'polypeptide(L)'
;MKPIEFPEQNALATSEDANVQPLPCRISEDGTQVISCWELTEADFERLKRKPRIYVSQMTYGGAIPPLFLTSDNNDLFTYNKIQPEQ
;
A
#
# COMPACT_ATOMS: atom_id res chain seq x y z
N MET A 1 -4.70 -10.79 5.08
CA MET A 1 -4.77 -9.32 5.00
C MET A 1 -5.73 -8.99 3.88
N LYS A 2 -6.49 -7.89 3.96
CA LYS A 2 -7.38 -7.46 2.88
C LYS A 2 -7.14 -5.96 2.58
N PRO A 3 -7.19 -5.53 1.32
CA PRO A 3 -7.12 -4.10 1.03
C PRO A 3 -8.39 -3.43 1.55
N ILE A 4 -8.27 -2.20 2.04
CA ILE A 4 -9.38 -1.41 2.56
C ILE A 4 -9.33 0.02 2.01
N GLU A 5 -10.48 0.67 1.95
CA GLU A 5 -10.56 2.12 1.72
C GLU A 5 -9.94 2.88 2.89
N PHE A 6 -9.38 4.06 2.61
CA PHE A 6 -8.73 4.91 3.62
C PHE A 6 -8.88 6.40 3.25
N PRO A 7 -8.79 7.34 4.22
CA PRO A 7 -9.16 8.74 4.01
C PRO A 7 -8.43 9.44 2.85
N GLU A 8 -7.17 9.08 2.61
CA GLU A 8 -6.32 9.72 1.60
C GLU A 8 -6.45 9.10 0.19
N GLN A 9 -7.29 8.08 0.03
CA GLN A 9 -7.57 7.42 -1.25
C GLN A 9 -8.04 8.42 -2.31
N ASN A 10 -7.53 8.27 -3.54
CA ASN A 10 -7.96 9.07 -4.69
C ASN A 10 -8.17 8.23 -5.97
N ALA A 11 -7.92 6.93 -5.91
CA ALA A 11 -8.03 6.02 -7.04
C ALA A 11 -8.50 4.63 -6.61
N LEU A 12 -8.99 3.87 -7.58
CA LEU A 12 -9.31 2.46 -7.44
C LEU A 12 -8.59 1.72 -8.58
N ALA A 13 -7.55 0.96 -8.26
CA ALA A 13 -6.85 0.14 -9.24
C ALA A 13 -7.66 -1.15 -9.49
N THR A 14 -7.97 -1.42 -10.75
CA THR A 14 -8.84 -2.52 -11.19
C THR A 14 -8.34 -3.09 -12.53
N SER A 15 -8.87 -4.25 -12.91
CA SER A 15 -8.59 -4.92 -14.18
C SER A 15 -9.88 -5.57 -14.70
N GLU A 16 -9.96 -5.83 -16.02
CA GLU A 16 -11.08 -6.58 -16.63
C GLU A 16 -11.09 -8.08 -16.25
N ASP A 17 -9.96 -8.60 -15.75
CA ASP A 17 -9.90 -9.95 -15.18
C ASP A 17 -10.72 -10.04 -13.89
N ALA A 18 -11.77 -10.87 -13.92
CA ALA A 18 -12.68 -11.11 -12.80
C ALA A 18 -12.00 -11.68 -11.54
N ASN A 19 -10.77 -12.20 -11.65
CA ASN A 19 -10.00 -12.69 -10.51
C ASN A 19 -9.22 -11.58 -9.80
N VAL A 20 -9.11 -10.39 -10.40
CA VAL A 20 -8.44 -9.24 -9.79
C VAL A 20 -9.41 -8.52 -8.88
N GLN A 21 -9.12 -8.55 -7.58
CA GLN A 21 -9.86 -7.76 -6.61
C GLN A 21 -9.50 -6.28 -6.78
N PRO A 22 -10.48 -5.36 -6.72
CA PRO A 22 -10.19 -3.94 -6.71
C PRO A 22 -9.25 -3.56 -5.57
N LEU A 23 -8.32 -2.66 -5.84
CA LEU A 23 -7.34 -2.15 -4.88
C LEU A 23 -7.57 -0.65 -4.68
N PRO A 24 -8.26 -0.25 -3.59
CA PRO A 24 -8.35 1.15 -3.21
C PRO A 24 -6.96 1.70 -2.92
N CYS A 25 -6.62 2.82 -3.55
CA CYS A 25 -5.28 3.38 -3.45
C CYS A 25 -5.24 4.90 -3.55
N ARG A 26 -4.12 5.45 -3.12
CA ARG A 26 -3.73 6.82 -3.39
C ARG A 26 -2.56 6.81 -4.37
N ILE A 27 -2.72 7.53 -5.47
CA ILE A 27 -1.64 7.84 -6.40
C ILE A 27 -1.12 9.23 -6.04
N SER A 28 0.20 9.40 -5.89
CA SER A 28 0.82 10.70 -5.67
C SER A 28 0.57 11.65 -6.84
N GLU A 29 0.66 12.97 -6.61
CA GLU A 29 0.36 13.97 -7.65
C GLU A 29 1.28 13.85 -8.88
N ASP A 30 2.54 13.43 -8.68
CA ASP A 30 3.51 13.17 -9.73
C ASP A 30 3.37 11.77 -10.38
N GLY A 31 2.46 10.94 -9.88
CA GLY A 31 2.21 9.58 -10.37
C GLY A 31 3.28 8.55 -10.05
N THR A 32 4.29 8.88 -9.23
CA THR A 32 5.45 8.00 -8.98
C THR A 32 5.22 7.00 -7.85
N GLN A 33 4.28 7.27 -6.94
CA GLN A 33 3.99 6.46 -5.77
C GLN A 33 2.53 6.02 -5.74
N VAL A 34 2.31 4.74 -5.45
CA VAL A 34 0.98 4.18 -5.16
C VAL A 34 0.96 3.66 -3.73
N ILE A 35 0.00 4.14 -2.95
CA ILE A 35 -0.20 3.77 -1.54
C ILE A 35 -1.49 2.99 -1.43
N SER A 36 -1.44 1.83 -0.77
CA SER A 36 -2.61 1.01 -0.46
C SER A 36 -2.62 0.67 1.02
N CYS A 37 -3.80 0.67 1.65
CA CYS A 37 -3.98 0.28 3.05
C CYS A 37 -4.50 -1.16 3.15
N TRP A 38 -3.97 -1.91 4.11
CA TRP A 38 -4.31 -3.31 4.32
C TRP A 38 -4.71 -3.57 5.77
N GLU A 39 -5.87 -4.16 5.97
CA GLU A 39 -6.30 -4.63 7.29
C GLU A 39 -5.77 -6.06 7.52
N LEU A 40 -5.10 -6.24 8.65
CA LEU A 40 -4.75 -7.56 9.17
C LEU A 40 -5.99 -8.24 9.74
N THR A 41 -6.25 -9.47 9.31
CA THR A 41 -7.30 -10.29 9.90
C THR A 41 -6.83 -10.87 11.24
N GLU A 42 -7.75 -11.36 12.07
CA GLU A 42 -7.39 -12.05 13.33
C GLU A 42 -6.42 -13.22 13.08
N ALA A 43 -6.64 -13.97 11.99
CA ALA A 43 -5.74 -15.05 11.59
C ALA A 43 -4.33 -14.54 11.20
N ASP A 44 -4.21 -13.33 10.67
CA ASP A 44 -2.91 -12.70 10.40
C ASP A 44 -2.21 -12.30 11.69
N PHE A 45 -2.92 -11.69 12.65
CA PHE A 45 -2.35 -11.35 13.96
C PHE A 45 -1.80 -12.58 14.67
N GLU A 46 -2.53 -13.69 14.70
CA GLU A 46 -2.06 -14.95 15.30
C GLU A 46 -0.81 -15.50 14.62
N ARG A 47 -0.68 -15.36 13.29
CA ARG A 47 0.54 -15.73 12.57
C ARG A 47 1.70 -14.81 12.91
N LEU A 48 1.47 -13.50 12.95
CA LEU A 48 2.50 -12.49 13.22
C LEU A 48 3.04 -12.56 14.65
N LYS A 49 2.19 -12.83 15.65
CA LYS A 49 2.61 -13.05 17.05
C LYS A 49 3.65 -14.18 17.17
N ARG A 50 3.50 -15.23 16.36
CA ARG A 50 4.43 -16.39 16.36
C ARG A 50 5.65 -16.17 15.47
N LYS A 51 5.45 -15.54 14.30
CA LYS A 51 6.46 -15.31 13.28
C LYS A 51 6.19 -13.95 12.64
N PRO A 52 6.84 -12.87 13.10
CA PRO A 52 6.58 -11.51 12.65
C PRO A 52 7.20 -11.28 11.27
N ARG A 53 6.57 -11.84 10.24
CA ARG A 53 7.01 -11.79 8.85
C ARG A 53 5.84 -11.42 7.96
N ILE A 54 6.04 -10.41 7.13
CA ILE A 54 5.14 -10.05 6.04
C ILE A 54 5.83 -10.49 4.75
N TYR A 55 5.10 -11.22 3.91
CA TYR A 55 5.57 -11.61 2.58
C TYR A 55 4.76 -10.83 1.55
N VAL A 56 5.44 -10.23 0.57
CA VAL A 56 4.82 -9.48 -0.51
C VAL A 56 5.17 -10.15 -1.83
N SER A 57 4.18 -10.34 -2.68
CA SER A 57 4.31 -10.81 -4.05
C SER A 57 3.62 -9.80 -4.96
N GLN A 58 4.35 -9.23 -5.91
CA GLN A 58 3.81 -8.29 -6.89
C GLN A 58 4.04 -8.84 -8.30
N MET A 59 3.04 -8.68 -9.16
CA MET A 59 3.18 -8.99 -10.58
C MET A 59 3.94 -7.85 -11.25
N THR A 60 5.10 -8.15 -11.82
CA THR A 60 5.94 -7.15 -12.50
C THR A 60 5.69 -7.11 -14.00
N TYR A 61 5.05 -8.16 -14.55
CA TYR A 61 4.81 -8.34 -15.98
C TYR A 61 6.07 -8.13 -16.85
N GLY A 62 7.25 -8.49 -16.31
CA GLY A 62 8.54 -8.31 -16.99
C GLY A 62 9.13 -6.90 -16.90
N GLY A 63 8.46 -5.97 -16.23
CA GLY A 63 8.96 -4.62 -15.96
C GLY A 63 9.95 -4.54 -14.81
N ALA A 64 10.58 -3.37 -14.68
CA ALA A 64 11.44 -3.05 -13.54
C ALA A 64 10.63 -3.09 -12.23
N ILE A 65 11.27 -3.56 -11.16
CA ILE A 65 10.68 -3.61 -9.83
C ILE A 65 10.95 -2.29 -9.11
N PRO A 66 9.94 -1.45 -8.83
CA PRO A 66 10.13 -0.29 -7.96
C PRO A 66 10.39 -0.75 -6.52
N PRO A 67 11.14 0.03 -5.71
CA PRO A 67 11.28 -0.22 -4.28
C PRO A 67 9.93 -0.26 -3.56
N LEU A 68 9.81 -1.12 -2.55
CA LEU A 68 8.63 -1.22 -1.69
C LEU A 68 8.91 -0.58 -0.32
N PHE A 69 8.02 0.30 0.10
CA PHE A 69 7.98 0.84 1.46
C PHE A 69 6.76 0.28 2.19
N LEU A 70 6.98 -0.36 3.33
CA LEU A 70 5.96 -1.00 4.16
C LEU A 70 6.05 -0.46 5.58
N THR A 71 4.93 -0.03 6.14
CA THR A 71 4.83 0.49 7.51
C THR A 71 3.49 0.09 8.13
N SER A 72 3.45 0.05 9.45
CA SER A 72 2.22 -0.07 10.24
C SER A 72 1.74 1.28 10.79
N ASP A 73 2.49 2.37 10.59
CA ASP A 73 2.12 3.74 11.00
C ASP A 73 1.78 4.56 9.75
N ASN A 74 0.54 5.04 9.67
CA ASN A 74 0.08 5.81 8.51
C ASN A 74 0.83 7.14 8.37
N ASN A 75 1.39 7.69 9.46
CA ASN A 75 2.09 8.97 9.44
C ASN A 75 3.40 8.90 8.66
N ASP A 76 3.99 7.72 8.50
CA ASP A 76 5.21 7.52 7.73
C ASP A 76 4.99 7.73 6.21
N LEU A 77 3.78 7.48 5.73
CA LEU A 77 3.45 7.43 4.30
C LEU A 77 3.40 8.80 3.62
N PHE A 78 3.18 9.88 4.38
CA PHE A 78 2.90 11.22 3.84
C PHE A 78 3.94 12.28 4.25
N THR A 79 5.15 11.84 4.60
CA THR A 79 6.21 12.71 5.13
C THR A 79 6.83 13.65 4.09
N TYR A 80 6.62 13.43 2.80
CA TYR A 80 7.17 14.27 1.72
C TYR A 80 6.67 15.72 1.72
N ASN A 81 5.50 16.02 2.31
CA ASN A 81 5.00 17.40 2.42
C ASN A 81 5.37 18.11 3.73
N LYS A 82 6.22 17.50 4.58
CA LYS A 82 6.68 18.14 5.84
C LYS A 82 8.08 18.76 5.74
N ILE A 83 8.62 18.95 4.52
CA ILE A 83 9.82 19.76 4.30
C ILE A 83 9.40 21.23 4.23
N GLN A 84 9.37 21.82 5.43
CA GLN A 84 9.43 23.22 5.90
C GLN A 84 9.14 24.41 4.96
N PRO A 85 8.42 25.46 5.47
CA PRO A 85 8.33 26.77 4.82
C PRO A 85 9.72 27.41 4.71
N GLU A 86 9.95 28.09 3.60
CA GLU A 86 11.15 28.88 3.29
C GLU A 86 11.63 29.69 4.52
N GLN A 87 12.89 29.48 4.92
CA GLN A 87 13.64 30.38 5.81
C GLN A 87 14.39 31.41 4.97
#